data_AF-A0A9D5BUT9-F1
#
_entry.id   AF-A0A9D5BUT9-F1
#
_cell.length_a   1.000
_cell.length_b   1.000
_cell.length_c   1.000
_cell.angle_alpha   90.00
_cell.angle_beta   90.00
_cell.angle_gamma   90.00
#
_symmetry.space_group_name_H-M   'P 1'
#
loop_
_entity.id
_entity.type
_entity.pdbx_description
1 polymer ?
#
loop_
_entity_poly.entity_id
_entity_poly.type
_entity_poly.pdbx_seq_one_letter_code
_entity_poly.pdbx_strand_id
1 'polypeptide(L)'
;MSNLYKPKVSTWGVFPRPGNISKTFGGGRVIRPGEQLETAEDKAVKEKRTKELISAYREKMGLKIDPQTKLECEKALREGDILMDSGKLQEAMPYYEQVMKAVIFQSELHGLAALQWSICQDSLRRPKEARTMYEKLQSHPNAQSEQESKTICVQFSGYGNDEGHKLTGFTQDWL
;
A
#
# COMPACT_ATOMS: atom_id res chain seq x y z
N MET A 1 1.61 -2.42 -54.26
CA MET A 1 1.77 -3.85 -53.88
C MET A 1 1.86 -3.92 -52.36
N SER A 2 0.90 -4.58 -51.72
CA SER A 2 0.67 -4.55 -50.26
C SER A 2 1.71 -5.39 -49.49
N ASN A 3 2.61 -4.72 -48.78
CA ASN A 3 3.71 -5.30 -47.97
C ASN A 3 3.26 -5.89 -46.61
N LEU A 4 2.02 -6.40 -46.52
CA LEU A 4 1.45 -6.99 -45.31
C LEU A 4 1.66 -8.51 -45.30
N TYR A 5 2.25 -9.02 -44.22
CA TYR A 5 2.48 -10.44 -44.01
C TYR A 5 1.24 -11.11 -43.43
N LYS A 6 0.72 -12.13 -44.11
CA LYS A 6 -0.39 -12.96 -43.62
C LYS A 6 0.15 -14.22 -42.92
N PRO A 7 -0.08 -14.42 -41.62
CA PRO A 7 0.39 -15.61 -40.91
C PRO A 7 -0.34 -16.89 -41.38
N LYS A 8 0.35 -18.03 -41.28
CA LYS A 8 -0.13 -19.35 -41.75
C LYS A 8 -1.21 -19.97 -40.84
N VAL A 9 -1.21 -19.64 -39.55
CA VAL A 9 -2.19 -20.10 -38.56
C VAL A 9 -2.63 -18.89 -37.74
N SER A 10 -3.94 -18.66 -37.62
CA SER A 10 -4.50 -17.52 -36.90
C SER A 10 -5.25 -18.00 -35.67
N THR A 11 -4.61 -17.93 -34.51
CA THR A 11 -5.28 -18.19 -33.23
C THR A 11 -5.17 -16.91 -32.41
N TRP A 12 -6.32 -16.23 -32.26
CA TRP A 12 -6.56 -14.93 -31.62
C TRP A 12 -5.77 -13.72 -32.17
N GLY A 13 -6.53 -12.69 -32.63
CA GLY A 13 -6.05 -11.32 -32.92
C GLY A 13 -4.96 -11.18 -33.99
N VAL A 14 -5.30 -11.23 -35.28
CA VAL A 14 -4.33 -10.98 -36.37
C VAL A 14 -4.15 -9.48 -36.56
N PHE A 15 -3.16 -8.89 -35.88
CA PHE A 15 -2.74 -7.51 -36.12
C PHE A 15 -2.09 -7.38 -37.51
N PRO A 16 -2.29 -6.25 -38.23
CA PRO A 16 -1.64 -6.01 -39.51
C PRO A 16 -0.12 -5.98 -39.34
N ARG A 17 0.56 -7.06 -39.74
CA ARG A 17 2.00 -7.23 -39.56
C ARG A 17 2.75 -6.79 -40.82
N PRO A 18 3.69 -5.85 -40.73
CA PRO A 18 4.61 -5.54 -41.81
C PRO A 18 5.42 -6.78 -42.23
N GLY A 19 5.81 -6.87 -43.51
CA GLY A 19 6.63 -7.96 -44.06
C GLY A 19 7.88 -8.29 -43.23
N ASN A 20 8.59 -7.26 -42.76
CA ASN A 20 9.79 -7.40 -41.93
C ASN A 20 9.65 -6.61 -40.62
N ILE A 21 9.17 -7.29 -39.57
CA ILE A 21 8.99 -6.69 -38.24
C ILE A 21 10.28 -6.23 -37.59
N SER A 22 11.39 -6.89 -37.87
CA SER A 22 12.69 -6.55 -37.28
C SER A 22 13.18 -5.20 -37.80
N LYS A 23 12.86 -4.87 -39.04
CA LYS A 23 13.17 -3.55 -39.62
C LYS A 23 12.18 -2.47 -39.17
N THR A 24 10.89 -2.75 -39.11
CA THR A 24 9.87 -1.72 -38.79
C THR A 24 9.78 -1.40 -37.31
N PHE A 25 10.00 -2.38 -36.43
CA PHE A 25 9.88 -2.20 -34.97
C PHE A 25 11.20 -2.34 -34.24
N GLY A 26 12.33 -2.39 -34.97
CA GLY A 26 13.67 -2.44 -34.39
C GLY A 26 13.88 -3.71 -33.56
N GLY A 27 13.81 -4.88 -34.22
CA GLY A 27 13.92 -6.21 -33.60
C GLY A 27 15.04 -6.31 -32.57
N GLY A 28 14.92 -7.25 -31.63
CA GLY A 28 15.75 -7.32 -30.42
C GLY A 28 17.23 -7.02 -30.65
N ARG A 29 17.72 -5.92 -30.03
CA ARG A 29 19.14 -5.55 -30.07
C ARG A 29 19.98 -6.70 -29.50
N VAL A 30 21.02 -7.10 -30.22
CA VAL A 30 22.06 -7.98 -29.69
C VAL A 30 22.94 -7.12 -28.77
N ILE A 31 22.73 -7.27 -27.47
CA ILE A 31 23.49 -6.54 -26.43
C ILE A 31 24.72 -7.36 -26.07
N ARG A 32 25.91 -6.76 -26.10
CA ARG A 32 27.11 -7.42 -25.56
C ARG A 32 27.21 -7.21 -24.05
N PRO A 33 27.71 -8.20 -23.28
CA PRO A 33 28.00 -8.00 -21.87
C PRO A 33 28.90 -6.76 -21.66
N GLY A 34 28.42 -5.78 -20.88
CA GLY A 34 29.13 -4.53 -20.59
C GLY A 34 28.85 -3.35 -21.53
N GLU A 35 28.05 -3.52 -22.58
CA GLU A 35 27.65 -2.42 -23.48
C GLU A 35 26.67 -1.46 -22.76
N GLN A 36 26.97 -0.16 -22.78
CA GLN A 36 26.03 0.86 -22.28
C GLN A 36 24.81 0.93 -23.20
N LEU A 37 23.68 0.41 -22.71
CA LEU A 37 22.43 0.29 -23.44
C LEU A 37 21.80 1.62 -23.84
N GLU A 38 21.95 2.62 -22.97
CA GLU A 38 21.32 3.93 -23.11
C GLU A 38 22.32 5.01 -22.72
N THR A 39 22.30 6.09 -23.48
CA THR A 39 23.03 7.33 -23.21
C THR A 39 22.58 7.91 -21.87
N ALA A 40 23.50 8.50 -21.11
CA ALA A 40 23.17 9.08 -19.79
C ALA A 40 22.06 10.13 -19.89
N GLU A 41 21.99 10.86 -21.00
CA GLU A 41 20.96 11.85 -21.28
C GLU A 41 19.58 11.22 -21.46
N ASP A 42 19.48 10.14 -22.24
CA ASP A 42 18.21 9.42 -22.47
C ASP A 42 17.68 8.81 -21.17
N LYS A 43 18.57 8.29 -20.32
CA LYS A 43 18.21 7.81 -18.97
C LYS A 43 17.64 8.95 -18.14
N ALA A 44 18.32 10.10 -18.10
CA ALA A 44 17.87 11.25 -17.34
C ALA A 44 16.51 11.78 -17.82
N VAL A 45 16.24 11.80 -19.12
CA VAL A 45 14.93 12.20 -19.67
C VAL A 45 13.83 11.22 -19.25
N LYS A 46 14.09 9.91 -19.34
CA LYS A 46 13.14 8.88 -18.90
C LYS A 46 12.88 8.98 -17.41
N GLU A 47 13.91 9.16 -16.59
CA GLU A 47 13.79 9.33 -15.14
C GLU A 47 12.99 10.58 -14.76
N LYS A 48 13.19 11.70 -15.46
CA LYS A 48 12.39 12.92 -15.25
C LYS A 48 10.92 12.64 -15.53
N ARG A 49 10.62 12.04 -16.69
CA ARG A 49 9.26 11.67 -17.07
C ARG A 49 8.61 10.70 -16.07
N THR A 50 9.33 9.69 -15.60
CA THR A 50 8.78 8.74 -14.62
C THR A 50 8.55 9.42 -13.27
N LYS A 51 9.45 10.29 -12.81
CA LYS A 51 9.27 11.08 -11.58
C LYS A 51 8.06 12.00 -11.67
N GLU A 52 7.87 12.69 -12.80
CA GLU A 52 6.69 13.52 -13.05
C GLU A 52 5.40 12.71 -12.98
N LEU A 53 5.33 11.56 -13.67
CA LEU A 53 4.17 10.68 -13.64
C LEU A 53 3.86 10.14 -12.23
N ILE A 54 4.89 9.75 -11.47
CA ILE A 54 4.73 9.30 -10.08
C ILE A 54 4.22 10.44 -9.22
N SER A 55 4.73 11.66 -9.41
CA SER A 55 4.28 12.83 -8.64
C SER A 55 2.82 13.19 -8.92
N ALA A 56 2.42 13.20 -10.20
CA ALA A 56 1.04 13.44 -10.62
C ALA A 56 0.09 12.34 -10.13
N TYR A 57 0.54 11.08 -10.12
CA TYR A 57 -0.22 9.97 -9.55
C TYR A 57 -0.43 10.13 -8.04
N ARG A 58 0.64 10.47 -7.29
CA ARG A 58 0.55 10.70 -5.84
C ARG A 58 -0.38 11.87 -5.49
N GLU A 59 -0.36 12.92 -6.29
CA GLU A 59 -1.30 14.05 -6.16
C GLU A 59 -2.74 13.63 -6.43
N LYS A 60 -3.00 12.95 -7.55
CA LYS A 60 -4.35 12.45 -7.91
C LYS A 60 -4.92 11.53 -6.83
N MET A 61 -4.08 10.69 -6.23
CA MET A 61 -4.46 9.76 -5.18
C MET A 61 -4.55 10.40 -3.79
N GLY A 62 -4.23 11.71 -3.64
CA GLY A 62 -4.26 12.40 -2.35
C GLY A 62 -3.17 11.96 -1.36
N LEU A 63 -2.11 11.28 -1.85
CA LEU A 63 -1.00 10.79 -1.03
C LEU A 63 -0.01 11.88 -0.62
N LYS A 64 -0.06 13.05 -1.28
CA LYS A 64 0.68 14.24 -0.83
C LYS A 64 -0.06 14.86 0.35
N ILE A 65 0.42 14.53 1.53
CA ILE A 65 -0.02 15.11 2.80
C ILE A 65 0.79 16.39 3.04
N ASP A 66 0.14 17.45 3.51
CA ASP A 66 0.83 18.69 3.87
C ASP A 66 1.81 18.43 5.03
N PRO A 67 3.05 18.95 4.99
CA PRO A 67 4.05 18.68 6.03
C PRO A 67 3.58 19.02 7.45
N GLN A 68 2.77 20.07 7.64
CA GLN A 68 2.26 20.44 8.97
C GLN A 68 1.26 19.40 9.45
N THR A 69 0.29 19.05 8.61
CA THR A 69 -0.71 18.02 8.94
C THR A 69 -0.07 16.66 9.23
N LYS A 70 1.01 16.32 8.51
CA LYS A 70 1.78 15.10 8.76
C LYS A 70 2.41 15.11 10.16
N LEU A 71 3.06 16.22 10.54
CA LEU A 71 3.67 16.37 11.86
C LEU A 71 2.64 16.33 12.99
N GLU A 72 1.47 16.93 12.79
CA GLU A 72 0.35 16.86 13.74
C GLU A 72 -0.15 15.42 13.89
N CYS A 73 -0.32 14.69 12.80
CA CYS A 73 -0.71 13.28 12.83
C CYS A 73 0.32 12.41 13.54
N GLU A 74 1.62 12.61 13.28
CA GLU A 74 2.68 11.87 13.96
C GLU A 74 2.72 12.15 15.46
N LYS A 75 2.47 13.39 15.88
CA LYS A 75 2.36 13.74 17.30
C LYS A 75 1.15 13.06 17.94
N ALA A 76 -0.02 13.15 17.30
CA ALA A 76 -1.24 12.50 17.79
C ALA A 76 -1.08 10.98 17.91
N LEU A 77 -0.42 10.33 16.93
CA LEU A 77 -0.09 8.90 17.02
C LEU A 77 0.75 8.59 18.25
N ARG A 78 1.85 9.33 18.46
CA ARG A 78 2.74 9.11 19.63
C ARG A 78 2.03 9.32 20.96
N GLU A 79 1.17 10.35 21.06
CA GLU A 79 0.38 10.61 22.26
C GLU A 79 -0.63 9.47 22.51
N GLY A 80 -1.27 8.97 21.46
CA GLY A 80 -2.13 7.78 21.51
C GLY A 80 -1.39 6.53 21.98
N ASP A 81 -0.18 6.29 21.44
CA ASP A 81 0.65 5.13 21.79
C ASP A 81 1.06 5.17 23.26
N ILE A 82 1.49 6.33 23.78
CA ILE A 82 1.82 6.52 25.20
C ILE A 82 0.61 6.21 26.09
N LEU A 83 -0.59 6.65 25.70
CA LEU A 83 -1.82 6.37 26.45
C LEU A 83 -2.18 4.89 26.39
N MET A 84 -2.02 4.24 25.24
CA MET A 84 -2.25 2.82 25.06
C MET A 84 -1.30 1.97 25.93
N ASP A 85 0.00 2.30 25.95
CA ASP A 85 1.00 1.66 26.80
C ASP A 85 0.70 1.82 28.29
N SER A 86 0.12 2.96 28.68
CA SER A 86 -0.36 3.20 30.05
C SER A 86 -1.67 2.48 30.39
N GLY A 87 -2.29 1.79 29.43
CA GLY A 87 -3.56 1.07 29.57
C GLY A 87 -4.81 1.95 29.45
N LYS A 88 -4.67 3.24 29.11
CA LYS A 88 -5.76 4.21 28.98
C LYS A 88 -6.38 4.19 27.59
N LEU A 89 -6.93 3.03 27.21
CA LEU A 89 -7.44 2.78 25.86
C LEU A 89 -8.55 3.75 25.43
N GLN A 90 -9.47 4.11 26.34
CA GLN A 90 -10.55 5.05 26.04
C GLN A 90 -10.03 6.47 25.74
N GLU A 91 -8.95 6.89 26.40
CA GLU A 91 -8.32 8.19 26.18
C GLU A 91 -7.48 8.19 24.88
N ALA A 92 -6.93 7.03 24.47
CA ALA A 92 -6.13 6.89 23.26
C ALA A 92 -6.96 6.94 21.95
N MET A 93 -8.17 6.37 21.96
CA MET A 93 -9.07 6.31 20.80
C MET A 93 -9.26 7.63 20.02
N PRO A 94 -9.56 8.78 20.66
CA PRO A 94 -9.79 10.03 19.94
C PRO A 94 -8.55 10.51 19.16
N TYR A 95 -7.33 10.22 19.63
CA TYR A 95 -6.10 10.58 18.93
C TYR A 95 -5.97 9.82 17.62
N TYR A 96 -6.23 8.51 17.62
CA TYR A 96 -6.22 7.71 16.39
C TYR A 96 -7.35 8.12 15.44
N GLU A 97 -8.53 8.43 15.95
CA GLU A 97 -9.66 8.88 15.12
C GLU A 97 -9.36 10.24 14.46
N GLN A 98 -8.67 11.15 15.16
CA GLN A 98 -8.21 12.41 14.60
C GLN A 98 -7.27 12.19 13.40
N VAL A 99 -6.30 11.27 13.54
CA VAL A 99 -5.37 10.91 12.45
C VAL A 99 -6.16 10.32 11.28
N MET A 100 -7.06 9.37 11.54
CA MET A 100 -7.86 8.73 10.50
C MET A 100 -8.76 9.71 9.73
N LYS A 101 -9.21 10.80 10.36
CA LYS A 101 -9.98 11.88 9.71
C LYS A 101 -9.10 12.83 8.90
N ALA A 102 -7.87 13.06 9.33
CA ALA A 102 -6.95 14.00 8.70
C ALA A 102 -6.30 13.43 7.43
N VAL A 103 -6.01 12.12 7.40
CA VAL A 103 -5.30 11.47 6.30
C VAL A 103 -6.11 10.38 5.60
N ILE A 104 -5.88 10.23 4.29
CA ILE A 104 -6.55 9.23 3.46
C ILE A 104 -6.23 7.80 3.92
N PHE A 105 -7.18 6.88 3.68
CA PHE A 105 -7.04 5.47 4.09
C PHE A 105 -5.75 4.83 3.60
N GLN A 106 -5.33 5.12 2.36
CA GLN A 106 -4.16 4.50 1.72
C GLN A 106 -2.81 5.00 2.26
N SER A 107 -2.81 5.96 3.19
CA SER A 107 -1.57 6.49 3.76
C SER A 107 -1.02 5.57 4.85
N GLU A 108 0.30 5.55 5.00
CA GLU A 108 0.98 4.73 6.02
C GLU A 108 0.50 5.10 7.44
N LEU A 109 0.35 6.41 7.70
CA LEU A 109 -0.14 6.92 8.99
C LEU A 109 -1.57 6.48 9.30
N HIS A 110 -2.45 6.47 8.30
CA HIS A 110 -3.82 5.98 8.48
C HIS A 110 -3.83 4.48 8.79
N GLY A 111 -3.03 3.69 8.06
CA GLY A 111 -2.92 2.25 8.30
C GLY A 111 -2.51 1.92 9.74
N LEU A 112 -1.51 2.63 10.28
CA LEU A 112 -1.06 2.47 11.66
C LEU A 112 -2.13 2.93 12.66
N ALA A 113 -2.72 4.12 12.47
CA ALA A 113 -3.77 4.63 13.34
C ALA A 113 -4.99 3.69 13.40
N ALA A 114 -5.44 3.21 12.24
CA ALA A 114 -6.57 2.31 12.13
C ALA A 114 -6.30 0.95 12.79
N LEU A 115 -5.06 0.45 12.70
CA LEU A 115 -4.65 -0.77 13.38
C LEU A 115 -4.71 -0.58 14.91
N GLN A 116 -4.05 0.47 15.44
CA GLN A 116 -4.04 0.73 16.88
C GLN A 116 -5.44 1.01 17.44
N TRP A 117 -6.27 1.74 16.69
CA TRP A 117 -7.68 1.95 17.02
C TRP A 117 -8.44 0.62 17.12
N SER A 118 -8.20 -0.32 16.20
CA SER A 118 -8.84 -1.63 16.20
C SER A 118 -8.41 -2.48 17.39
N ILE A 119 -7.14 -2.41 17.79
CA ILE A 119 -6.60 -3.09 18.98
C ILE A 119 -7.25 -2.52 20.25
N CYS A 120 -7.39 -1.19 20.34
CA CYS A 120 -8.09 -0.53 21.44
C CYS A 120 -9.55 -1.01 21.54
N GLN A 121 -10.26 -1.10 20.41
CA GLN A 121 -11.66 -1.54 20.37
C GLN A 121 -11.84 -3.00 20.74
N ASP A 122 -10.93 -3.88 20.30
CA ASP A 122 -10.94 -5.30 20.68
C ASP A 122 -10.77 -5.45 22.20
N SER A 123 -9.80 -4.72 22.76
CA SER A 123 -9.51 -4.70 24.19
C SER A 123 -10.67 -4.14 25.03
N LEU A 124 -11.43 -3.18 24.50
CA LEU A 124 -12.64 -2.62 25.11
C LEU A 124 -13.90 -3.49 24.93
N ARG A 125 -13.73 -4.76 24.54
CA ARG A 125 -14.84 -5.72 24.33
C ARG A 125 -15.82 -5.29 23.24
N ARG A 126 -15.34 -4.60 22.21
CA ARG A 126 -16.10 -4.26 20.99
C ARG A 126 -15.53 -4.98 19.75
N PRO A 127 -15.51 -6.33 19.75
CA PRO A 127 -14.83 -7.12 18.73
C PRO A 127 -15.47 -6.98 17.33
N LYS A 128 -16.77 -6.64 17.24
CA LYS A 128 -17.46 -6.46 15.95
C LYS A 128 -16.88 -5.27 15.18
N GLU A 129 -16.66 -4.14 15.86
CA GLU A 129 -16.08 -2.93 15.27
C GLU A 129 -14.63 -3.19 14.85
N ALA A 130 -13.85 -3.82 15.73
CA ALA A 130 -12.47 -4.20 15.45
C ALA A 130 -12.34 -5.12 14.22
N ARG A 131 -13.16 -6.18 14.12
CA ARG A 131 -13.18 -7.09 12.96
C ARG A 131 -13.41 -6.37 11.64
N THR A 132 -14.40 -5.47 11.59
CA THR A 132 -14.71 -4.73 10.36
C THR A 132 -13.54 -3.86 9.89
N MET A 133 -12.71 -3.37 10.81
CA MET A 133 -11.54 -2.58 10.48
C MET A 133 -10.35 -3.45 10.08
N TYR A 134 -10.13 -4.58 10.76
CA TYR A 134 -9.09 -5.53 10.35
C TYR A 134 -9.36 -6.05 8.93
N GLU A 135 -10.59 -6.42 8.59
CA GLU A 135 -10.96 -6.84 7.23
C GLU A 135 -10.61 -5.78 6.17
N LYS A 136 -10.87 -4.50 6.45
CA LYS A 136 -10.47 -3.40 5.55
C LYS A 136 -8.94 -3.31 5.42
N LEU A 137 -8.22 -3.44 6.53
CA LEU A 137 -6.76 -3.37 6.57
C LEU A 137 -6.07 -4.51 5.81
N GLN A 138 -6.72 -5.65 5.55
CA GLN A 138 -6.14 -6.72 4.73
C GLN A 138 -5.87 -6.31 3.27
N SER A 139 -6.51 -5.24 2.80
CA SER A 139 -6.34 -4.69 1.45
C SER A 139 -5.50 -3.41 1.43
N HIS A 140 -4.93 -3.04 2.57
CA HIS A 140 -4.20 -1.79 2.74
C HIS A 140 -2.80 -1.88 2.10
N PRO A 141 -2.30 -0.81 1.44
CA PRO A 141 -1.01 -0.83 0.75
C PRO A 141 0.21 -0.95 1.68
N ASN A 142 0.08 -0.63 2.98
CA ASN A 142 1.15 -0.82 3.96
C ASN A 142 1.20 -2.28 4.41
N ALA A 143 2.26 -2.97 4.00
CA ALA A 143 2.51 -4.38 4.25
C ALA A 143 2.52 -4.74 5.74
N GLN A 144 3.01 -3.86 6.63
CA GLN A 144 3.06 -4.15 8.06
C GLN A 144 1.64 -4.24 8.66
N SER A 145 0.85 -3.17 8.48
CA SER A 145 -0.55 -3.13 8.94
C SER A 145 -1.41 -4.23 8.33
N GLU A 146 -1.12 -4.60 7.07
CA GLU A 146 -1.79 -5.69 6.37
C GLU A 146 -1.47 -7.05 6.99
N GLN A 147 -0.18 -7.34 7.21
CA GLN A 147 0.28 -8.62 7.75
C GLN A 147 -0.20 -8.85 9.18
N GLU A 148 -0.12 -7.81 10.01
CA GLU A 148 -0.61 -7.86 11.39
C GLU A 148 -2.13 -8.07 11.43
N SER A 149 -2.87 -7.33 10.60
CA SER A 149 -4.32 -7.51 10.47
C SER A 149 -4.70 -8.93 10.02
N LYS A 150 -4.02 -9.49 9.02
CA LYS A 150 -4.24 -10.88 8.57
C LYS A 150 -3.99 -11.88 9.68
N THR A 151 -2.90 -11.71 10.44
CA THR A 151 -2.56 -12.57 11.58
C THR A 151 -3.68 -12.55 12.62
N ILE A 152 -4.17 -11.36 12.98
CA ILE A 152 -5.26 -11.18 13.93
C ILE A 152 -6.58 -11.78 13.39
N CYS A 153 -6.90 -11.61 12.11
CA CYS A 153 -8.10 -12.19 11.50
C CYS A 153 -8.09 -13.73 11.50
N VAL A 154 -6.93 -14.34 11.27
CA VAL A 154 -6.76 -15.79 11.38
C VAL A 154 -7.00 -16.25 12.82
N GLN A 155 -6.46 -15.53 13.82
CA GLN A 155 -6.73 -15.82 15.23
C GLN A 155 -8.23 -15.77 15.53
N PHE A 156 -8.95 -14.74 15.07
CA PHE A 156 -10.41 -14.65 15.23
C PHE A 156 -11.19 -15.82 14.60
N SER A 157 -10.65 -16.43 13.54
CA SER A 157 -11.29 -17.56 12.84
C SER A 157 -10.97 -18.91 13.51
N GLY A 158 -9.82 -19.02 14.20
CA GLY A 158 -9.40 -20.23 14.91
C GLY A 158 -10.08 -20.43 16.26
N TYR A 159 -10.51 -19.36 16.93
CA TYR A 159 -11.29 -19.41 18.17
C TYR A 159 -12.77 -19.27 17.83
N GLY A 160 -13.53 -20.37 17.95
CA GLY A 160 -14.99 -20.37 17.80
C GLY A 160 -15.65 -19.24 18.60
N ASN A 161 -16.75 -18.70 18.06
CA ASN A 161 -17.39 -17.41 18.33
C ASN A 161 -17.74 -17.02 19.80
N ASP A 162 -17.29 -17.71 20.84
CA ASP A 162 -17.94 -17.62 22.15
C ASP A 162 -17.12 -17.05 23.32
N GLU A 163 -15.81 -16.80 23.22
CA GLU A 163 -15.10 -16.18 24.36
C GLU A 163 -14.16 -15.04 23.97
N GLY A 164 -14.38 -13.90 24.63
CA GLY A 164 -13.74 -12.63 24.32
C GLY A 164 -12.22 -12.70 24.36
N HIS A 165 -11.64 -12.51 23.18
CA HIS A 165 -10.22 -12.30 22.95
C HIS A 165 -9.63 -11.29 23.95
N LYS A 166 -8.54 -11.67 24.61
CA LYS A 166 -7.64 -10.72 25.28
C LYS A 166 -6.33 -10.79 24.51
N LEU A 167 -6.05 -9.78 23.69
CA LEU A 167 -4.71 -9.55 23.15
C LEU A 167 -3.78 -9.18 24.31
N THR A 168 -3.30 -10.18 25.06
CA THR A 168 -2.23 -9.96 26.02
C THR A 168 -0.90 -10.02 25.29
N GLY A 169 -0.32 -8.85 25.03
CA GLY A 169 1.08 -8.68 24.66
C GLY A 169 1.34 -8.59 23.16
N PHE A 170 1.35 -7.36 22.63
CA PHE A 170 1.97 -7.06 21.34
C PHE A 170 2.65 -5.67 21.33
N THR A 171 3.16 -5.24 22.50
CA THR A 171 3.91 -3.98 22.69
C THR A 171 5.39 -4.21 23.06
N GLN A 172 5.93 -5.40 22.78
CA GLN A 172 7.37 -5.68 22.92
C GLN A 172 7.91 -6.03 21.54
N ASP A 173 8.18 -5.00 20.74
CA ASP A 173 9.21 -4.95 19.69
C ASP A 173 9.05 -3.64 18.88
N TRP A 174 8.95 -2.50 19.59
CA TRP A 174 8.93 -1.15 19.01
C TRP A 174 10.20 -0.35 19.37
N LEU A 175 11.38 -0.98 19.22
CA LEU A 175 12.70 -0.32 19.14
C LEU A 175 13.60 -1.02 18.13
#